data_AF-A0A2H6CVU5-F1
#
_entry.id   AF-A0A2H6CVU5-F1
#
_cell.length_a   1.000
_cell.length_b   1.000
_cell.length_c   1.000
_cell.angle_alpha   90.00
_cell.angle_beta   90.00
_cell.angle_gamma   90.00
#
_symmetry.space_group_name_H-M   'P 1'
#
loop_
_entity.id
_entity.type
_entity.pdbx_description
1 polymer ?
#
loop_
_entity_poly.entity_id
_entity_poly.type
_entity_poly.pdbx_seq_one_letter_code
_entity_poly.pdbx_strand_id
1 'polypeptide(L)'
;MSNIIEPIEFSFMFISPMLYFVHSILAGIAGIVAYFLNIRLDFSFSANISDYILGFNIGNNVLLIIPVEIVFSFFTILRFII
;
A
#
# COMPACT_ATOMS: atom_id res chain seq x y z
N MET A 1 -6.58 -6.03 17.27
CA MET A 1 -5.20 -5.74 17.71
C MET A 1 -4.14 -6.46 16.86
N SER A 2 -4.45 -6.86 15.62
CA SER A 2 -3.43 -7.38 14.69
C SER A 2 -3.71 -6.93 13.24
N ASN A 3 -4.05 -5.65 13.07
CA ASN A 3 -4.12 -4.98 11.75
C ASN A 3 -2.79 -4.28 11.43
N ILE A 4 -1.70 -4.92 11.84
CA ILE A 4 -0.38 -4.32 11.86
C ILE A 4 0.42 -5.04 10.77
N ILE A 5 0.99 -4.26 9.86
CA ILE A 5 1.84 -4.71 8.74
C ILE A 5 3.24 -5.12 9.24
N GLU A 6 3.62 -4.74 10.45
CA GLU A 6 4.91 -5.07 11.08
C GLU A 6 5.32 -6.54 10.97
N PRO A 7 4.46 -7.57 11.21
CA PRO A 7 4.88 -8.98 11.10
C PRO A 7 5.22 -9.39 9.67
N ILE A 8 4.51 -8.83 8.68
CA ILE A 8 4.80 -9.11 7.27
C ILE A 8 6.10 -8.41 6.88
N GLU A 9 6.29 -7.15 7.27
CA GLU A 9 7.53 -6.40 7.02
C GLU A 9 8.75 -7.07 7.65
N PHE A 10 8.62 -7.54 8.89
CA PHE A 10 9.70 -8.22 9.61
C PHE A 10 10.14 -9.52 8.92
N SER A 11 9.24 -10.21 8.22
CA SER A 11 9.57 -11.47 7.55
C SER A 11 10.57 -11.32 6.40
N PHE A 12 10.67 -10.14 5.78
CA PHE A 12 11.60 -9.89 4.68
C PHE A 12 12.66 -8.81 4.97
N MET A 13 12.43 -7.95 5.97
CA MET A 13 13.39 -6.93 6.41
C MET A 13 14.76 -7.52 6.74
N PHE A 14 14.81 -8.72 7.34
CA PHE A 14 16.07 -9.39 7.73
C PHE A 14 16.61 -10.38 6.69
N ILE A 15 15.77 -10.82 5.74
CA ILE A 15 16.14 -11.78 4.70
C ILE A 15 16.72 -11.10 3.47
N SER A 16 16.18 -9.96 3.05
CA SER A 16 16.70 -9.19 1.92
C SER A 16 16.48 -7.69 2.14
N PRO A 17 17.41 -7.00 2.84
CA PRO A 17 17.25 -5.58 3.17
C PRO A 17 17.18 -4.69 1.92
N MET A 18 17.80 -5.12 0.81
CA MET A 18 17.71 -4.43 -0.48
C MET A 18 16.28 -4.44 -1.04
N LEU A 19 15.55 -5.53 -0.82
CA LEU A 19 14.19 -5.71 -1.31
C LEU A 19 13.20 -4.88 -0.47
N TYR A 20 13.41 -4.82 0.86
CA TYR A 20 12.69 -3.90 1.75
C TYR A 20 12.85 -2.43 1.32
N PHE A 21 14.06 -2.02 0.95
CA PHE A 21 14.33 -0.65 0.49
C PHE A 21 13.59 -0.31 -0.82
N VAL A 22 13.55 -1.23 -1.78
CA VAL A 22 12.80 -1.02 -3.03
C VAL A 22 11.30 -0.96 -2.75
N HIS A 23 10.80 -1.82 -1.86
CA HIS A 23 9.41 -1.82 -1.46
C HIS A 23 8.99 -0.51 -0.79
N SER A 24 9.78 0.03 0.14
CA SER A 24 9.46 1.28 0.83
C SER A 24 9.46 2.49 -0.12
N ILE A 25 10.32 2.49 -1.15
CA ILE A 25 10.29 3.49 -2.22
C ILE A 25 9.01 3.37 -3.05
N LEU A 26 8.64 2.16 -3.47
CA LEU A 26 7.40 1.91 -4.22
C LEU A 26 6.16 2.36 -3.42
N ALA A 27 6.13 2.09 -2.12
CA ALA A 27 5.06 2.53 -1.22
C ALA A 27 4.99 4.07 -1.13
N GLY A 28 6.13 4.75 -1.02
CA GLY A 28 6.19 6.21 -1.06
C GLY A 28 5.67 6.80 -2.38
N ILE A 29 6.04 6.19 -3.52
CA ILE A 29 5.56 6.61 -4.84
C ILE A 29 4.06 6.36 -4.98
N ALA A 30 3.53 5.25 -4.46
CA ALA A 30 2.09 4.97 -4.46
C ALA A 30 1.31 6.06 -3.71
N GLY A 31 1.81 6.52 -2.56
CA GLY A 31 1.24 7.65 -1.82
C GLY A 31 1.23 8.97 -2.61
N ILE A 32 2.33 9.26 -3.33
CA ILE A 32 2.42 10.43 -4.21
C ILE A 32 1.43 10.33 -5.37
N VAL A 33 1.31 9.16 -6.00
CA VAL A 33 0.35 8.91 -7.09
C VAL A 33 -1.09 9.06 -6.59
N ALA A 34 -1.40 8.56 -5.40
CA ALA A 34 -2.72 8.72 -4.79
C ALA A 34 -3.06 10.20 -4.54
N TYR A 35 -2.08 11.01 -4.11
CA TYR A 35 -2.22 12.46 -3.98
C TYR A 35 -2.53 13.13 -5.33
N PHE A 36 -1.78 12.79 -6.38
CA PHE A 36 -2.03 13.34 -7.73
C PHE A 36 -3.39 12.95 -8.30
N LEU A 37 -3.87 11.75 -8.02
CA LEU A 37 -5.18 11.25 -8.46
C LEU A 37 -6.37 11.81 -7.64
N ASN A 38 -6.11 12.72 -6.69
CA ASN A 38 -7.11 13.28 -5.77
C ASN A 38 -7.90 12.19 -5.01
N ILE A 39 -7.23 11.09 -4.67
CA ILE A 39 -7.81 10.03 -3.84
C ILE A 39 -7.84 10.55 -2.40
N ARG A 40 -9.04 10.77 -1.86
CA ARG A 40 -9.22 11.23 -0.49
C ARG A 40 -9.87 10.09 0.29
N LEU A 41 -9.07 9.39 1.08
CA LEU A 41 -9.48 8.32 1.99
C LEU A 41 -8.86 8.63 3.35
N ASP A 42 -9.67 8.60 4.41
CA ASP A 42 -9.14 8.74 5.77
C ASP A 42 -8.37 7.46 6.14
N PHE A 43 -7.04 7.54 6.09
CA PHE A 43 -6.14 6.52 6.60
C PHE A 43 -6.16 6.57 8.13
N SER A 44 -6.93 5.67 8.75
CA SER A 44 -7.07 5.66 10.20
C SER A 44 -5.86 5.01 10.87
N PHE A 45 -5.50 3.77 10.50
CA PHE A 45 -4.40 3.07 11.20
C PHE A 45 -3.60 2.10 10.36
N SER A 46 -4.13 1.60 9.23
CA SER A 46 -3.42 0.72 8.33
C SER A 46 -4.25 0.60 7.05
N ALA A 47 -3.63 0.81 5.90
CA ALA A 47 -4.19 0.86 4.54
C ALA A 47 -4.94 -0.42 4.11
N ASN A 48 -5.93 -0.85 4.88
CA ASN A 48 -6.59 -2.12 4.73
C ASN A 48 -7.94 -1.98 4.06
N ILE A 49 -8.45 -3.11 3.61
CA ILE A 49 -9.81 -3.25 3.08
C ILE A 49 -10.88 -2.70 4.03
N SER A 50 -10.72 -2.80 5.35
CA SER A 50 -11.69 -2.24 6.30
C SER A 50 -11.72 -0.71 6.28
N ASP A 51 -10.56 -0.04 6.23
CA ASP A 51 -10.47 1.41 6.11
C ASP A 51 -11.03 1.87 4.75
N TYR A 52 -10.82 1.06 3.70
CA TYR A 52 -11.41 1.27 2.38
C TYR A 52 -12.94 1.17 2.37
N ILE A 53 -13.52 0.17 3.03
CA ILE A 53 -14.98 -0.03 3.13
C ILE A 53 -15.62 1.10 3.94
N LEU A 54 -15.02 1.49 5.07
CA LEU A 54 -15.52 2.58 5.91
C LEU A 54 -15.40 3.93 5.21
N GLY A 55 -14.29 4.18 4.51
CA GLY A 55 -14.07 5.38 3.71
C GLY A 55 -14.81 5.39 2.36
N PHE A 56 -15.46 4.30 1.95
CA PHE A 56 -16.13 4.20 0.65
C PHE A 56 -17.28 5.18 0.46
N ASN A 57 -17.96 5.55 1.56
CA ASN A 57 -19.09 6.48 1.53
C ASN A 57 -18.66 7.96 1.65
N ILE A 58 -17.44 8.22 2.16
CA ILE A 58 -16.96 9.56 2.53
C ILE A 58 -15.88 10.04 1.55
N GLY A 59 -15.15 9.12 0.94
CA GLY A 59 -13.98 9.41 0.13
C GLY A 59 -14.29 9.83 -1.30
N ASN A 60 -13.37 10.60 -1.88
CA ASN A 60 -13.43 11.02 -3.27
C ASN A 60 -12.51 10.13 -4.13
N ASN A 61 -13.00 9.67 -5.29
CA ASN A 61 -12.26 8.78 -6.20
C ASN A 61 -11.75 7.48 -5.57
N VAL A 62 -12.47 6.96 -4.57
CA VAL A 62 -12.12 5.74 -3.81
C VAL A 62 -11.82 4.55 -4.74
N LEU A 63 -12.61 4.37 -5.81
CA LEU A 63 -12.40 3.28 -6.77
C LEU A 63 -11.03 3.29 -7.45
N LEU A 64 -10.37 4.44 -7.57
CA LEU A 64 -9.04 4.55 -8.18
C LEU A 64 -7.92 4.00 -7.29
N ILE A 65 -8.17 3.73 -6.01
CA ILE A 65 -7.15 3.12 -5.16
C ILE A 65 -6.92 1.65 -5.55
N ILE A 66 -7.98 0.91 -5.91
CA ILE A 66 -7.88 -0.51 -6.29
C ILE A 66 -6.89 -0.73 -7.45
N PRO A 67 -7.00 -0.02 -8.60
CA PRO A 67 -6.05 -0.20 -9.69
C PRO A 67 -4.64 0.27 -9.33
N VAL A 68 -4.48 1.30 -8.48
CA VAL A 68 -3.17 1.74 -7.99
C VAL A 68 -2.52 0.63 -7.18
N GLU A 69 -3.21 0.09 -6.18
CA GLU A 69 -2.72 -1.00 -5.32
C GLU A 69 -2.35 -2.25 -6.15
N ILE A 70 -3.15 -2.61 -7.15
CA ILE A 70 -2.86 -3.75 -8.04
C ILE A 70 -1.58 -3.53 -8.83
N VAL A 71 -1.39 -2.34 -9.42
CA VAL A 71 -0.20 -2.03 -10.23
C VAL A 71 1.06 -2.06 -9.37
N PHE A 72 1.05 -1.40 -8.20
CA PHE A 72 2.21 -1.36 -7.30
C PHE A 72 2.52 -2.73 -6.66
N SER A 73 1.49 -3.50 -6.32
CA SER A 73 1.64 -4.87 -5.81
C SER A 73 2.27 -5.78 -6.86
N PHE A 74 1.82 -5.69 -8.13
CA PHE A 74 2.39 -6.45 -9.24
C PHE A 74 3.89 -6.14 -9.43
N PHE A 75 4.29 -4.87 -9.40
CA PHE A 75 5.71 -4.49 -9.50
C PHE A 75 6.54 -5.02 -8.33
N THR A 76 5.99 -5.03 -7.12
CA THR A 76 6.66 -5.56 -5.92
C THR A 76 6.85 -7.08 -6.02
N ILE A 77 5.83 -7.81 -6.45
CA ILE A 77 5.86 -9.27 -6.63
C ILE A 77 6.86 -9.67 -7.72
N LEU A 78 6.90 -8.94 -8.84
CA LEU A 78 7.85 -9.20 -9.90
C LEU A 78 9.30 -9.02 -9.42
N ARG A 79 9.56 -8.01 -8.58
CA ARG A 79 10.86 -7.78 -7.93
C ARG A 79 11.19 -8.82 -6.85
N PHE A 80 10.20 -9.50 -6.29
CA PHE A 80 10.40 -10.57 -5.31
C PHE A 80 10.76 -11.91 -5.98
N ILE A 81 10.32 -12.11 -7.22
CA ILE A 81 10.52 -13.35 -7.99
C ILE A 81 11.84 -13.36 -8.78
N ILE A 82 12.30 -12.19 -9.25
CA ILE A 82 13.60 -11.99 -9.92
C ILE A 82 14.70 -11.77 -8.88
#